data_AF-A0A833CGW3-F1
#
_entry.id   AF-A0A833CGW3-F1
#
_cell.length_a   1.000
_cell.length_b   1.000
_cell.length_c   1.000
_cell.angle_alpha   90.00
_cell.angle_beta   90.00
_cell.angle_gamma   90.00
#
_symmetry.space_group_name_H-M   'P 1'
#
loop_
_entity.id
_entity.type
_entity.pdbx_description
1 polymer ?
#
loop_
_entity_poly.entity_id
_entity_poly.type
_entity_poly.pdbx_seq_one_letter_code
_entity_poly.pdbx_strand_id
1 'polypeptide(L)'
;MLLRPDPLPQDAAQLTRIILSLDEENADLKARIVFLERQLFGTKSEKMTIIDPAQATLDLGDPGDIPVAANDDAAPADEDKTQARRSPARNIGRLPKHLPRYEEIIEPESKICPCCSFELHCIGTDVSEALDIVPAVVRVKRTIRPRYACRACESAVVQAPAPARVMDGGMVTTAFAAHVAVSKFAWHLPLNRQAQMLASCGVIIDRGTLGAWVMR
;
A
#
# COMPACT_ATOMS: atom_id res chain seq x y z
N MET A 1 24.70 38.46 -7.57
CA MET A 1 24.01 39.12 -8.69
C MET A 1 25.00 40.06 -9.34
N LEU A 2 25.76 39.58 -10.32
CA LEU A 2 26.75 40.41 -11.00
C LEU A 2 26.00 41.30 -11.99
N LEU A 3 25.79 42.55 -11.61
CA LEU A 3 25.38 43.60 -12.53
C LEU A 3 26.51 43.74 -13.56
N ARG A 4 26.19 43.65 -14.85
CA ARG A 4 27.13 43.65 -15.99
C ARG A 4 28.28 44.67 -15.78
N PRO A 5 29.56 44.24 -15.85
CA PRO A 5 30.72 45.11 -15.61
C PRO A 5 31.20 45.90 -16.83
N ASP A 6 30.59 45.76 -18.01
CA ASP A 6 31.07 46.39 -19.24
C ASP A 6 30.38 47.74 -19.52
N PRO A 7 31.11 48.79 -19.92
CA PRO A 7 30.52 50.07 -20.27
C PRO A 7 29.62 49.92 -21.50
N LEU A 8 28.38 50.37 -21.38
CA LEU A 8 27.41 50.35 -22.47
C LEU A 8 27.91 51.23 -23.63
N PRO A 9 27.83 50.76 -24.89
CA PRO A 9 28.17 51.58 -26.05
C PRO A 9 27.25 52.81 -26.14
N GLN A 10 27.80 53.98 -26.46
CA GLN A 10 27.04 55.25 -26.56
C GLN A 10 26.33 55.44 -27.91
N ASP A 11 26.62 54.57 -28.88
CA ASP A 11 26.01 54.61 -30.20
C ASP A 11 24.57 54.10 -30.15
N ALA A 12 23.60 54.96 -30.52
CA ALA A 12 22.17 54.62 -30.52
C ALA A 12 21.85 53.36 -31.33
N ALA A 13 22.53 53.16 -32.47
CA ALA A 13 22.34 51.99 -33.32
C ALA A 13 22.87 50.68 -32.70
N GLN A 14 23.91 50.75 -31.87
CA GLN A 14 24.44 49.58 -31.17
C GLN A 14 23.56 49.21 -29.98
N LEU A 15 23.06 50.20 -29.24
CA LEU A 15 22.11 49.99 -28.15
C LEU A 15 20.80 49.35 -28.65
N THR A 16 20.26 49.79 -29.79
CA THR A 16 19.05 49.17 -30.36
C THR A 16 19.25 47.69 -30.71
N ARG A 17 20.44 47.31 -31.21
CA ARG A 17 20.73 45.90 -31.52
C ARG A 17 20.83 45.05 -30.27
N ILE A 18 21.46 45.58 -29.22
CA ILE A 18 21.60 44.89 -27.92
C ILE A 18 20.24 44.72 -27.24
N ILE A 19 19.35 45.71 -27.34
CA ILE A 19 17.99 45.60 -26.79
C ILE A 19 17.21 44.50 -27.49
N LEU A 20 17.23 44.48 -28.83
CA LEU A 20 16.55 43.44 -29.60
C LEU A 20 17.07 42.03 -29.27
N SER A 21 18.40 41.85 -29.18
CA SER A 21 18.97 40.54 -28.82
C SER A 21 18.60 40.13 -27.39
N LEU A 22 18.55 41.07 -26.44
CA LEU A 22 18.15 40.77 -25.07
C LEU A 22 16.66 40.47 -24.96
N ASP A 23 15.81 41.08 -25.79
CA ASP A 23 14.39 40.78 -25.84
C ASP A 23 14.12 39.37 -26.39
N GLU A 24 14.89 38.96 -27.40
CA GLU A 24 14.88 37.57 -27.92
C GLU A 24 15.32 36.58 -26.83
N GLU A 25 16.46 36.81 -26.18
CA GLU A 25 16.96 35.97 -25.09
C GLU A 25 15.96 35.90 -23.92
N ASN A 26 15.34 37.02 -23.55
CA ASN A 26 14.33 37.06 -22.51
C ASN A 26 13.05 36.30 -22.89
N ALA A 27 12.65 36.33 -24.17
CA ALA A 27 11.50 35.57 -24.64
C ALA A 27 11.77 34.06 -24.54
N ASP A 28 12.96 33.62 -24.95
CA ASP A 28 13.39 32.22 -24.86
C ASP A 28 13.48 31.73 -23.41
N LEU A 29 14.08 32.53 -22.53
CA LEU A 29 14.19 32.20 -21.11
C LEU A 29 12.81 32.11 -20.44
N LYS A 30 11.89 33.04 -20.74
CA LYS A 30 10.51 33.00 -20.23
C LYS A 30 9.75 31.77 -20.73
N ALA A 31 9.90 31.40 -22.01
CA ALA A 31 9.30 30.19 -22.56
C ALA A 31 9.82 28.93 -21.85
N ARG A 32 11.12 28.87 -21.56
CA ARG A 32 11.75 27.76 -20.82
C ARG A 32 11.26 27.66 -19.38
N ILE A 33 11.09 28.79 -18.69
CA ILE A 33 10.56 28.84 -17.32
C ILE A 33 9.11 28.33 -17.31
N VAL A 34 8.25 28.81 -18.20
CA VAL A 34 6.85 28.34 -18.29
C VAL A 34 6.78 26.85 -18.57
N PHE A 35 7.67 26.32 -19.42
CA PHE A 35 7.77 24.89 -19.68
C PHE A 35 8.14 24.09 -18.41
N LEU A 36 9.19 24.52 -17.70
CA LEU A 36 9.65 23.86 -16.47
C LEU A 36 8.62 23.96 -15.33
N GLU A 37 7.97 25.10 -15.17
CA GLU A 37 6.90 25.30 -14.19
C GLU A 37 5.71 24.38 -14.49
N ARG A 38 5.33 24.21 -15.76
CA ARG A 38 4.32 23.22 -16.16
C ARG A 38 4.76 21.79 -15.90
N GLN A 39 6.04 21.46 -16.05
CA GLN A 39 6.54 20.11 -15.78
C GLN A 39 6.60 19.79 -14.28
N LEU A 40 6.98 20.77 -13.45
CA LEU A 40 7.12 20.61 -12.00
C LEU A 40 5.78 20.72 -11.26
N PHE A 41 4.94 21.68 -11.67
CA PHE A 41 3.72 22.07 -10.96
C PHE A 41 2.44 21.86 -11.78
N GLY A 42 2.53 21.40 -13.03
CA GLY A 42 1.37 21.05 -13.84
C GLY A 42 0.72 19.75 -13.37
N THR A 43 -0.55 19.58 -13.74
CA THR A 43 -1.31 18.36 -13.44
C THR A 43 -0.63 17.17 -14.13
N LYS A 44 0.00 16.30 -13.32
CA LYS A 44 0.54 15.02 -13.77
C LYS A 44 -0.62 14.09 -14.13
N SER A 45 -1.23 14.32 -15.29
CA SER A 45 -2.10 13.35 -15.94
C SER A 45 -1.20 12.40 -16.72
N GLU A 46 -1.43 11.09 -16.59
CA GLU A 46 -0.75 10.05 -17.39
C GLU A 46 -0.99 10.20 -18.90
N LYS A 47 -1.91 11.10 -19.30
CA LYS A 47 -2.06 11.55 -20.68
C LYS A 47 -1.10 12.71 -20.95
N MET A 48 0.14 12.40 -21.29
CA MET A 48 1.06 13.40 -21.84
C MET A 48 0.49 13.96 -23.15
N THR A 49 0.07 15.22 -23.15
CA THR A 49 -0.47 15.92 -24.33
C THR A 49 0.58 16.70 -25.12
N ILE A 50 1.86 16.66 -24.74
CA ILE A 50 2.93 17.38 -25.43
C ILE A 50 4.06 16.40 -25.72
N ILE A 51 4.13 15.96 -26.97
CA ILE A 51 5.22 15.15 -27.52
C ILE A 51 6.39 16.10 -27.77
N ASP A 52 7.52 15.85 -27.12
CA ASP A 52 8.79 16.51 -27.44
C ASP A 52 9.20 16.13 -28.87
N PRO A 53 9.44 17.08 -29.80
CA PRO A 53 9.87 16.75 -31.16
C PRO A 53 11.23 16.03 -31.21
N ALA A 54 12.01 16.01 -30.12
CA ALA A 54 13.26 15.26 -30.01
C ALA A 54 13.10 13.85 -29.40
N GLN A 55 11.93 13.49 -28.86
CA GLN A 55 11.68 12.11 -28.45
C GLN A 55 11.28 11.28 -29.67
N ALA A 56 12.05 10.22 -29.92
CA ALA A 56 11.72 9.22 -30.93
C ALA A 56 10.28 8.73 -30.71
N THR A 57 9.41 8.96 -31.69
CA THR A 57 8.11 8.31 -31.80
C THR A 57 8.31 6.81 -31.69
N LEU A 58 7.90 6.23 -30.56
CA LEU A 58 7.80 4.79 -30.44
C LEU A 58 6.65 4.36 -31.35
N ASP A 59 6.99 3.77 -32.50
CA ASP A 59 6.04 3.17 -33.43
C ASP A 59 5.50 1.86 -32.82
N LEU A 60 4.61 2.05 -31.83
CA LEU A 60 3.74 1.00 -31.34
C LEU A 60 2.65 0.88 -32.40
N GLY A 61 2.86 -0.01 -33.37
CA GLY A 61 2.04 -0.16 -34.59
C GLY A 61 0.52 -0.12 -34.37
N ASP A 62 -0.19 0.11 -35.46
CA ASP A 62 -1.63 0.41 -35.55
C ASP A 62 -2.48 -0.22 -34.41
N PRO A 63 -3.16 0.58 -33.56
CA PRO A 63 -3.94 0.08 -32.42
C PRO A 63 -5.22 -0.71 -32.84
N GLY A 64 -5.35 -1.08 -34.11
CA GLY A 64 -6.44 -1.88 -34.64
C GLY A 64 -6.45 -3.35 -34.17
N ASP A 65 -5.32 -3.88 -33.73
CA ASP A 65 -5.16 -5.29 -33.30
C ASP A 65 -4.91 -5.43 -31.78
N ILE A 66 -5.47 -4.53 -30.96
CA ILE A 66 -5.59 -4.79 -29.52
C ILE A 66 -6.79 -5.75 -29.36
N PRO A 67 -6.60 -7.04 -28.97
CA PRO A 67 -7.73 -7.87 -28.63
C PRO A 67 -8.49 -7.18 -27.50
N VAL A 68 -9.78 -6.91 -27.76
CA VAL A 68 -10.71 -6.36 -26.77
C VAL A 68 -10.50 -7.14 -25.48
N ALA A 69 -10.20 -6.42 -24.39
CA ALA A 69 -10.10 -7.03 -23.07
C ALA A 69 -11.34 -7.90 -22.86
N ALA A 70 -11.14 -9.20 -22.62
CA ALA A 70 -12.20 -10.11 -22.23
C ALA A 70 -12.67 -9.71 -20.83
N ASN A 71 -13.41 -8.61 -20.75
CA ASN A 71 -14.24 -8.31 -19.61
C ASN A 71 -15.51 -9.13 -19.84
N ASP A 72 -15.63 -10.25 -19.12
CA ASP A 72 -16.77 -11.16 -19.15
C ASP A 72 -18.08 -10.54 -18.60
N ASP A 73 -18.22 -9.22 -18.64
CA ASP A 73 -19.48 -8.52 -18.41
C ASP A 73 -20.26 -8.41 -19.73
N ALA A 74 -20.55 -9.56 -20.34
CA ALA A 74 -21.60 -9.65 -21.35
C ALA A 74 -22.95 -9.42 -20.64
N ALA A 75 -23.38 -8.16 -20.59
CA ALA A 75 -24.75 -7.84 -20.22
C ALA A 75 -25.70 -8.52 -21.22
N PRO A 76 -26.67 -9.34 -20.78
CA PRO A 76 -27.69 -9.82 -21.69
C PRO A 76 -28.52 -8.62 -22.16
N ALA A 77 -28.59 -8.45 -23.46
CA ALA A 77 -29.56 -7.57 -24.10
C ALA A 77 -30.94 -8.22 -23.93
N ASP A 78 -31.74 -7.73 -23.00
CA ASP A 78 -33.19 -7.89 -23.03
C ASP A 78 -33.89 -6.70 -22.33
N GLU A 79 -34.63 -5.98 -23.17
CA GLU A 79 -35.92 -5.34 -22.93
C GLU A 79 -36.12 -4.49 -21.67
N ASP A 80 -36.13 -3.18 -21.92
CA ASP A 80 -36.94 -2.12 -21.32
C ASP A 80 -37.64 -2.45 -19.99
N LYS A 81 -36.87 -2.41 -18.89
CA LYS A 81 -37.41 -2.24 -17.55
C LYS A 81 -36.76 -1.01 -16.95
N THR A 82 -37.59 0.00 -16.71
CA THR A 82 -37.26 1.21 -15.95
C THR A 82 -36.51 0.80 -14.70
N GLN A 83 -35.19 0.95 -14.70
CA GLN A 83 -34.37 0.65 -13.53
C GLN A 83 -34.71 1.70 -12.47
N ALA A 84 -35.65 1.35 -11.59
CA ALA A 84 -35.78 2.03 -10.32
C ALA A 84 -34.38 2.07 -9.70
N ARG A 85 -33.84 3.28 -9.54
CA ARG A 85 -32.54 3.50 -8.89
C ARG A 85 -32.55 2.71 -7.59
N ARG A 86 -31.82 1.59 -7.57
CA ARG A 86 -31.65 0.81 -6.34
C ARG A 86 -31.07 1.77 -5.32
N SER A 87 -31.84 2.06 -4.27
CA SER A 87 -31.35 2.81 -3.13
C SER A 87 -30.04 2.16 -2.68
N PRO A 88 -28.96 2.92 -2.43
CA PRO A 88 -27.70 2.32 -2.02
C PRO A 88 -27.98 1.46 -0.79
N ALA A 89 -27.77 0.15 -0.92
CA ALA A 89 -27.87 -0.79 0.19
C ALA A 89 -26.73 -0.46 1.15
N ARG A 90 -26.96 0.52 2.03
CA ARG A 90 -26.00 0.89 3.05
C ARG A 90 -25.98 -0.28 4.05
N ASN A 91 -24.81 -0.87 4.26
CA ASN A 91 -24.58 -1.93 5.25
C ASN A 91 -24.62 -1.34 6.68
N ILE A 92 -25.72 -0.69 7.05
CA ILE A 92 -25.93 -0.14 8.37
C ILE A 92 -26.67 -1.22 9.17
N GLY A 93 -25.95 -1.87 10.09
CA GLY A 93 -26.56 -2.72 11.14
C GLY A 93 -26.56 -4.23 10.91
N ARG A 94 -25.99 -4.76 9.82
CA ARG A 94 -25.75 -6.21 9.68
C ARG A 94 -24.30 -6.52 9.39
N LEU A 95 -23.57 -6.86 10.45
CA LEU A 95 -22.19 -7.34 10.33
C LEU A 95 -22.15 -8.75 9.72
N PRO A 96 -21.10 -9.09 8.95
CA PRO A 96 -20.96 -10.41 8.35
C PRO A 96 -20.96 -11.53 9.39
N LYS A 97 -21.77 -12.58 9.16
CA LYS A 97 -21.92 -13.71 10.11
C LYS A 97 -20.66 -14.57 10.24
N HIS A 98 -19.82 -14.61 9.22
CA HIS A 98 -18.63 -15.47 9.18
C HIS A 98 -17.44 -14.90 9.97
N LEU A 99 -17.49 -13.62 10.39
CA LEU A 99 -16.45 -13.03 11.21
C LEU A 99 -16.55 -13.55 12.66
N PRO A 100 -15.41 -13.84 13.31
CA PRO A 100 -15.40 -14.24 14.71
C PRO A 100 -15.94 -13.10 15.60
N ARG A 101 -16.76 -13.44 16.59
CA ARG A 101 -17.27 -12.51 17.61
C ARG A 101 -16.41 -12.64 18.87
N TYR A 102 -15.88 -11.53 19.34
CA TYR A 102 -15.25 -11.41 20.65
C TYR A 102 -16.24 -10.72 21.59
N GLU A 103 -16.60 -11.38 22.69
CA GLU A 103 -17.58 -10.88 23.66
C GLU A 103 -16.84 -10.22 24.83
N GLU A 104 -17.02 -8.90 24.98
CA GLU A 104 -16.56 -8.15 26.16
C GLU A 104 -17.78 -7.86 27.05
N ILE A 105 -17.84 -8.51 28.22
CA ILE A 105 -18.92 -8.32 29.19
C ILE A 105 -18.49 -7.23 30.17
N ILE A 106 -19.19 -6.08 30.14
CA ILE A 106 -18.99 -4.98 31.09
C ILE A 106 -19.95 -5.18 32.25
N GLU A 107 -19.42 -5.59 33.42
CA GLU A 107 -20.19 -5.73 34.65
C GLU A 107 -20.13 -4.46 35.50
N PRO A 108 -21.19 -4.16 36.29
CA PRO A 108 -21.16 -3.03 37.23
C PRO A 108 -20.11 -3.24 38.34
N GLU A 109 -19.54 -2.15 38.85
CA GLU A 109 -18.49 -2.17 39.88
C GLU A 109 -18.90 -2.91 41.17
N SER A 110 -20.19 -2.91 41.50
CA SER A 110 -20.73 -3.68 42.61
C SER A 110 -21.98 -4.44 42.19
N LYS A 111 -22.04 -5.72 42.58
CA LYS A 111 -23.21 -6.60 42.37
C LYS A 111 -24.15 -6.59 43.58
N ILE A 112 -24.10 -5.52 44.36
CA ILE A 112 -24.86 -5.38 45.61
C ILE A 112 -25.91 -4.29 45.38
N CYS A 113 -27.17 -4.52 45.76
CA CYS A 113 -28.19 -3.50 45.62
C CYS A 113 -27.82 -2.29 46.48
N PRO A 114 -27.79 -1.07 45.91
CA PRO A 114 -27.60 0.15 46.70
C PRO A 114 -28.75 0.39 47.69
N CYS A 115 -29.87 -0.32 47.53
CA CYS A 115 -31.09 -0.18 48.30
C CYS A 115 -31.18 -1.07 49.55
N CYS A 116 -30.81 -2.35 49.42
CA CYS A 116 -31.08 -3.39 50.41
C CYS A 116 -29.86 -4.29 50.69
N SER A 117 -28.70 -3.95 50.10
CA SER A 117 -27.44 -4.68 50.26
C SER A 117 -27.48 -6.17 49.87
N PHE A 118 -28.49 -6.58 49.11
CA PHE A 118 -28.63 -7.94 48.61
C PHE A 118 -27.96 -8.11 47.24
N GLU A 119 -27.62 -9.34 46.84
CA GLU A 119 -26.99 -9.60 45.55
C GLU A 119 -27.94 -9.31 44.37
N LEU A 120 -27.42 -8.60 43.37
CA LEU A 120 -28.10 -8.32 42.10
C LEU A 120 -27.97 -9.55 41.19
N HIS A 121 -29.08 -9.91 40.53
CA HIS A 121 -29.09 -10.95 39.49
C HIS A 121 -29.24 -10.30 38.11
N CYS A 122 -28.71 -10.96 37.08
CA CYS A 122 -28.82 -10.47 35.70
C CYS A 122 -30.25 -10.68 35.16
N ILE A 123 -30.89 -9.61 34.69
CA ILE A 123 -32.28 -9.63 34.18
C ILE A 123 -32.30 -9.65 32.64
N GLY A 124 -31.30 -9.05 32.00
CA GLY A 124 -31.19 -8.98 30.54
C GLY A 124 -29.87 -8.33 30.12
N THR A 125 -29.53 -8.48 28.85
CA THR A 125 -28.32 -7.88 28.26
C THR A 125 -28.69 -7.12 26.99
N ASP A 126 -28.17 -5.89 26.88
CA ASP A 126 -28.19 -5.14 25.63
C ASP A 126 -26.93 -5.48 24.84
N VAL A 127 -27.11 -5.96 23.60
CA VAL A 127 -25.99 -6.38 22.73
C VAL A 127 -25.79 -5.37 21.62
N SER A 128 -24.63 -4.71 21.62
CA SER A 128 -24.16 -3.88 20.50
C SER A 128 -22.96 -4.53 19.82
N GLU A 129 -23.06 -4.85 18.53
CA GLU A 129 -21.93 -5.38 17.75
C GLU A 129 -21.19 -4.23 17.02
N ALA A 130 -19.86 -4.25 17.06
CA ALA A 130 -18.99 -3.33 16.33
C ALA A 130 -17.85 -4.10 15.63
N LEU A 131 -17.30 -3.53 14.55
CA LEU A 131 -16.10 -4.08 13.91
C LEU A 131 -14.87 -3.70 14.73
N ASP A 132 -14.14 -4.70 15.21
CA ASP A 132 -12.84 -4.54 15.83
C ASP A 132 -11.74 -5.13 14.94
N ILE A 133 -10.55 -4.54 14.99
CA ILE A 133 -9.37 -4.98 14.24
C ILE A 133 -8.22 -5.17 15.23
N VAL A 134 -7.81 -6.42 15.42
CA VAL A 134 -6.54 -6.74 16.09
C VAL A 134 -5.41 -6.64 15.05
N PRO A 135 -4.48 -5.68 15.18
CA PRO A 135 -3.38 -5.53 14.24
C PRO A 135 -2.49 -6.78 14.19
N ALA A 136 -1.71 -6.92 13.13
CA ALA A 136 -0.81 -8.05 12.97
C ALA A 136 0.23 -8.14 14.11
N VAL A 137 0.07 -9.12 15.01
CA VAL A 137 1.05 -9.41 16.06
C VAL A 137 2.23 -10.18 15.46
N VAL A 138 3.40 -9.55 15.43
CA VAL A 138 4.63 -10.21 14.99
C VAL A 138 5.22 -11.01 16.16
N ARG A 139 5.39 -12.33 15.97
CA ARG A 139 5.93 -13.23 16.99
C ARG A 139 7.07 -14.10 16.46
N VAL A 140 7.99 -14.48 17.34
CA VAL A 140 9.06 -15.42 17.02
C VAL A 140 8.58 -16.85 17.26
N LYS A 141 8.49 -17.66 16.19
CA LYS A 141 8.17 -19.09 16.29
C LYS A 141 9.44 -19.89 16.57
N ARG A 142 9.68 -20.24 17.84
CA ARG A 142 10.79 -21.11 18.25
C ARG A 142 10.39 -22.59 18.13
N THR A 143 11.01 -23.31 17.20
CA THR A 143 10.80 -24.77 17.04
C THR A 143 11.90 -25.52 17.78
N ILE A 144 11.56 -26.16 18.90
CA ILE A 144 12.51 -26.98 19.70
C ILE A 144 12.31 -28.45 19.32
N ARG A 145 13.39 -29.13 18.93
CA ARG A 145 13.39 -30.55 18.56
C ARG A 145 14.26 -31.34 19.55
N PRO A 146 13.71 -31.80 20.67
CA PRO A 146 14.48 -32.57 21.64
C PRO A 146 14.97 -33.88 21.02
N ARG A 147 16.16 -34.30 21.44
CA ARG A 147 16.73 -35.61 21.12
C ARG A 147 16.49 -36.51 22.32
N TYR A 148 15.98 -37.71 22.07
CA TYR A 148 15.78 -38.71 23.10
C TYR A 148 16.78 -39.84 22.89
N ALA A 149 17.40 -40.27 23.98
CA ALA A 149 18.30 -41.42 23.98
C ALA A 149 17.75 -42.49 24.93
N CYS A 150 17.82 -43.76 24.52
CA CYS A 150 17.47 -44.86 25.41
C CYS A 150 18.58 -45.06 26.45
N ARG A 151 18.25 -45.01 27.74
CA ARG A 151 19.22 -45.25 28.84
C ARG A 151 19.60 -46.72 28.99
N ALA A 152 18.79 -47.65 28.48
CA ALA A 152 19.04 -49.08 28.65
C ALA A 152 20.04 -49.64 27.63
N CYS A 153 20.09 -49.10 26.41
CA CYS A 153 20.98 -49.58 25.35
C CYS A 153 22.02 -48.52 24.89
N GLU A 154 21.94 -47.29 25.40
CA GLU A 154 22.86 -46.14 25.18
C GLU A 154 23.19 -45.76 23.72
N SER A 155 22.59 -46.45 22.75
CA SER A 155 22.96 -46.38 21.32
C SER A 155 21.90 -45.72 20.45
N ALA A 156 20.61 -45.84 20.81
CA ALA A 156 19.52 -45.28 20.03
C ALA A 156 19.27 -43.81 20.42
N VAL A 157 19.60 -42.88 19.52
CA VAL A 157 19.21 -41.46 19.60
C VAL A 157 18.12 -41.18 18.57
N VAL A 158 16.93 -40.79 19.03
CA VAL A 158 15.76 -40.52 18.20
C VAL A 158 15.45 -39.01 18.25
N GLN A 159 15.26 -38.41 17.07
CA GLN A 159 14.83 -37.03 16.92
C GLN A 159 13.79 -36.95 15.80
N ALA A 160 12.63 -36.32 16.06
CA ALA A 160 11.64 -36.05 15.02
C ALA A 160 12.27 -35.15 13.93
N PRO A 161 12.05 -35.36 12.62
CA PRO A 161 12.67 -34.59 11.53
C PRO A 161 12.29 -33.10 11.54
N ALA A 162 13.06 -32.26 10.84
CA ALA A 162 12.73 -30.84 10.73
C ALA A 162 11.44 -30.68 9.93
N PRO A 163 10.51 -29.82 10.33
CA PRO A 163 9.43 -29.43 9.43
C PRO A 163 10.06 -28.75 8.20
N ALA A 164 9.61 -29.15 7.01
CA ALA A 164 10.02 -28.51 5.77
C ALA A 164 9.65 -27.02 5.81
N ARG A 165 10.56 -26.17 5.33
CA ARG A 165 10.33 -24.72 5.19
C ARG A 165 10.61 -24.35 3.75
N VAL A 166 9.87 -23.38 3.23
CA VAL A 166 10.13 -22.78 1.91
C VAL A 166 11.52 -22.15 1.85
N MET A 167 12.00 -21.63 2.98
CA MET A 167 13.36 -21.08 3.12
C MET A 167 14.13 -21.89 4.15
N ASP A 168 15.11 -22.66 3.68
CA ASP A 168 16.03 -23.40 4.53
C ASP A 168 16.94 -22.42 5.29
N GLY A 169 16.93 -22.53 6.62
CA GLY A 169 17.73 -21.66 7.50
C GLY A 169 17.28 -20.19 7.55
N GLY A 170 16.19 -19.82 6.86
CA GLY A 170 15.69 -18.44 6.84
C GLY A 170 15.18 -17.96 8.20
N MET A 171 15.33 -16.66 8.46
CA MET A 171 14.77 -15.96 9.64
C MET A 171 13.22 -16.00 9.68
N VAL A 172 12.59 -16.38 8.57
CA VAL A 172 11.17 -16.20 8.33
C VAL A 172 10.44 -17.53 8.19
N THR A 173 9.20 -17.55 8.68
CA THR A 173 8.26 -18.65 8.47
C THR A 173 7.57 -18.50 7.12
N THR A 174 7.11 -19.62 6.54
CA THR A 174 6.36 -19.63 5.28
C THR A 174 5.15 -18.70 5.30
N ALA A 175 4.42 -18.67 6.42
CA ALA A 175 3.27 -17.80 6.63
C ALA A 175 3.66 -16.30 6.60
N PHE A 176 4.79 -15.94 7.20
CA PHE A 176 5.25 -14.55 7.22
C PHE A 176 5.78 -14.10 5.85
N ALA A 177 6.49 -14.97 5.11
CA ALA A 177 6.87 -14.68 3.72
C ALA A 177 5.62 -14.51 2.83
N ALA A 178 4.62 -15.36 2.98
CA ALA A 178 3.36 -15.26 2.26
C ALA A 178 2.64 -13.93 2.58
N HIS A 179 2.61 -13.50 3.83
CA HIS A 179 2.04 -12.21 4.22
C HIS A 179 2.74 -11.04 3.52
N VAL A 180 4.07 -11.03 3.47
CA VAL A 180 4.84 -9.98 2.76
C VAL A 180 4.54 -9.98 1.26
N ALA A 181 4.44 -11.16 0.64
CA ALA A 181 4.12 -11.31 -0.77
C ALA A 181 2.69 -10.83 -1.10
N VAL A 182 1.69 -11.28 -0.34
CA VAL A 182 0.29 -10.83 -0.50
C VAL A 182 0.17 -9.34 -0.27
N SER A 183 0.83 -8.80 0.75
CA SER A 183 0.86 -7.36 1.01
C SER A 183 1.43 -6.57 -0.17
N LYS A 184 2.50 -7.07 -0.80
CA LYS A 184 3.12 -6.40 -1.95
C LYS A 184 2.24 -6.47 -3.20
N PHE A 185 1.71 -7.64 -3.53
CA PHE A 185 1.09 -7.89 -4.83
C PHE A 185 -0.44 -7.75 -4.83
N ALA A 186 -1.13 -8.19 -3.78
CA ALA A 186 -2.58 -8.07 -3.69
C ALA A 186 -3.03 -6.71 -3.15
N TRP A 187 -2.27 -6.15 -2.20
CA TRP A 187 -2.61 -4.89 -1.54
C TRP A 187 -1.73 -3.70 -1.95
N HIS A 188 -0.86 -3.89 -2.95
CA HIS A 188 0.04 -2.86 -3.48
C HIS A 188 0.87 -2.12 -2.43
N LEU A 189 1.22 -2.80 -1.33
CA LEU A 189 1.97 -2.20 -0.24
C LEU A 189 3.48 -2.30 -0.51
N PRO A 190 4.19 -1.19 -0.82
CA PRO A 190 5.59 -1.26 -1.19
C PRO A 190 6.45 -1.75 -0.02
N LEU A 191 7.54 -2.46 -0.34
CA LEU A 191 8.40 -3.12 0.67
C LEU A 191 9.00 -2.13 1.69
N ASN A 192 9.30 -0.90 1.30
CA ASN A 192 9.75 0.14 2.23
C ASN A 192 8.70 0.45 3.31
N ARG A 193 7.43 0.50 2.92
CA ARG A 193 6.33 0.76 3.84
C ARG A 193 6.08 -0.42 4.77
N GLN A 194 6.21 -1.65 4.24
CA GLN A 194 6.17 -2.86 5.07
C GLN A 194 7.30 -2.88 6.11
N ALA A 195 8.52 -2.49 5.73
CA ALA A 195 9.64 -2.38 6.66
C ALA A 195 9.36 -1.37 7.80
N GLN A 196 8.79 -0.21 7.48
CA GLN A 196 8.41 0.79 8.49
C GLN A 196 7.29 0.29 9.41
N MET A 197 6.30 -0.42 8.88
CA MET A 197 5.26 -1.04 9.69
C MET A 197 5.84 -2.08 10.64
N LEU A 198 6.76 -2.93 10.17
CA LEU A 198 7.46 -3.88 11.03
C LEU A 198 8.31 -3.19 12.10
N ALA A 199 8.94 -2.06 11.76
CA ALA A 199 9.70 -1.26 12.72
C ALA A 199 8.81 -0.71 13.85
N SER A 200 7.56 -0.35 13.57
CA SER A 200 6.60 0.04 14.62
C SER A 200 6.27 -1.10 15.59
N CYS A 201 6.41 -2.35 15.15
CA CYS A 201 6.31 -3.55 15.99
C CYS A 201 7.65 -3.94 16.65
N GLY A 202 8.68 -3.09 16.58
CA GLY A 202 10.01 -3.36 17.12
C GLY A 202 10.89 -4.27 16.25
N VAL A 203 10.47 -4.56 15.02
CA VAL A 203 11.17 -5.47 14.10
C VAL A 203 11.86 -4.68 13.00
N ILE A 204 13.17 -4.47 13.14
CA ILE A 204 13.97 -3.70 12.18
C ILE A 204 14.50 -4.64 11.09
N ILE A 205 13.98 -4.52 9.88
CA ILE A 205 14.37 -5.34 8.73
C ILE A 205 14.61 -4.42 7.54
N ASP A 206 15.70 -4.66 6.80
CA ASP A 206 16.01 -3.90 5.59
C ASP A 206 15.10 -4.29 4.41
N ARG A 207 14.86 -3.34 3.49
CA ARG A 207 14.09 -3.58 2.28
C ARG A 207 14.71 -4.71 1.44
N GLY A 208 16.04 -4.79 1.36
CA GLY A 208 16.74 -5.83 0.60
C GLY A 208 16.39 -7.23 1.11
N THR A 209 16.28 -7.41 2.42
CA THR A 209 15.87 -8.67 3.05
C THR A 209 14.44 -9.05 2.70
N LEU A 210 13.49 -8.09 2.76
CA LEU A 210 12.11 -8.32 2.33
C LEU A 210 12.02 -8.64 0.83
N GLY A 211 12.84 -7.99 0.01
CA GLY A 211 12.92 -8.25 -1.43
C GLY A 211 13.40 -9.67 -1.73
N ALA A 212 14.43 -10.14 -1.02
CA ALA A 212 14.96 -11.48 -1.16
C ALA A 212 13.93 -12.57 -0.81
N TRP A 213 13.00 -12.30 0.11
CA TRP A 213 11.93 -13.23 0.46
C TRP A 213 10.84 -13.34 -0.59
N VAL A 214 10.63 -12.30 -1.39
CA VAL A 214 9.56 -12.25 -2.39
C VAL A 214 10.05 -12.69 -3.78
N MET A 215 11.33 -12.52 -4.08
CA MET A 215 11.89 -12.76 -5.42
C MET A 215 12.43 -14.19 -5.65
N ARG A 216 12.39 -15.05 -4.63
CA ARG A 216 12.97 -16.40 -4.68
C ARG A 216 11.86 -17.44 -4.75
#